data_AF-A0A497UYG3-F1
#
_entry.id   AF-A0A497UYG3-F1
#
_cell.length_a   1.000
_cell.length_b   1.000
_cell.length_c   1.000
_cell.angle_alpha   90.00
_cell.angle_beta   90.00
_cell.angle_gamma   90.00
#
_symmetry.space_group_name_H-M   'P 1'
#
loop_
_entity.id
_entity.type
_entity.pdbx_description
1 polymer ?
#
loop_
_entity_poly.entity_id
_entity_poly.type
_entity_poly.pdbx_seq_one_letter_code
_entity_poly.pdbx_strand_id
1 'polypeptide(L)'
;MDKLISSEWHYNDYEKIRYMIDEESEWQTASLENFSKVMETIKSEYLKRKIVAINFLYKDKTGAGFVFINENNIALNLNINRKTIKNGINTDFSFYIEALDNIITNDCYIKCFETP
;
A
#
# COMPACT_ATOMS: atom_id res chain seq x y z
N MET A 1 1.58 -5.58 -7.74
CA MET A 1 0.35 -5.87 -6.98
C MET A 1 0.29 -7.34 -6.56
N ASP A 2 0.36 -8.29 -7.51
CA ASP A 2 0.28 -9.72 -7.17
C ASP A 2 1.40 -10.19 -6.21
N LYS A 3 2.63 -9.67 -6.36
CA LYS A 3 3.73 -9.94 -5.42
C LYS A 3 3.44 -9.48 -3.99
N LEU A 4 2.69 -8.38 -3.80
CA LEU A 4 2.30 -7.91 -2.46
C LEU A 4 1.29 -8.90 -1.86
N ILE A 5 0.27 -9.27 -2.63
CA ILE A 5 -0.78 -10.21 -2.21
C ILE A 5 -0.21 -11.60 -1.92
N SER A 6 0.80 -12.05 -2.64
CA SER A 6 1.48 -13.33 -2.41
C SER A 6 2.56 -13.28 -1.32
N SER A 7 2.74 -12.14 -0.65
CA SER A 7 3.69 -11.94 0.45
C SER A 7 2.95 -11.81 1.79
N GLU A 8 3.63 -11.36 2.83
CA GLU A 8 3.05 -11.17 4.18
C GLU A 8 2.16 -9.90 4.29
N TRP A 9 1.77 -9.30 3.16
CA TRP A 9 0.89 -8.14 3.08
C TRP A 9 -0.55 -8.55 2.71
N HIS A 10 -1.50 -8.22 3.58
CA HIS A 10 -2.89 -8.64 3.46
C HIS A 10 -3.80 -7.46 3.17
N TYR A 11 -4.78 -7.64 2.28
CA TYR A 11 -5.75 -6.59 1.89
C TYR A 11 -6.84 -6.34 2.95
N ASN A 12 -6.81 -7.11 4.05
CA ASN A 12 -7.78 -7.02 5.13
C ASN A 12 -7.46 -5.84 6.06
N ASP A 13 -7.88 -4.64 5.67
CA ASP A 13 -7.76 -3.42 6.48
C ASP A 13 -8.96 -3.30 7.45
N TYR A 14 -8.89 -4.04 8.55
CA TYR A 14 -9.93 -4.15 9.58
C TYR A 14 -11.28 -4.63 9.03
N GLU A 15 -11.30 -5.86 8.51
CA GLU A 15 -12.46 -6.56 7.92
C GLU A 15 -13.00 -5.92 6.63
N LYS A 16 -12.20 -5.05 6.02
CA LYS A 16 -12.59 -4.30 4.83
C LYS A 16 -11.44 -4.20 3.84
N ILE A 17 -11.79 -4.02 2.58
CA ILE A 17 -10.87 -3.65 1.51
C ILE A 17 -11.02 -2.15 1.31
N ARG A 18 -9.94 -1.40 1.47
CA ARG A 18 -9.92 0.04 1.19
C ARG A 18 -9.06 0.31 -0.03
N TYR A 19 -9.63 1.00 -1.01
CA TYR A 19 -8.98 1.25 -2.29
C TYR A 19 -9.46 2.55 -2.92
N MET A 20 -8.71 3.04 -3.90
CA MET A 20 -9.02 4.23 -4.69
C MET A 20 -8.73 3.93 -6.15
N ILE A 21 -9.53 4.48 -7.05
CA ILE A 21 -9.35 4.39 -8.49
C ILE A 21 -9.40 5.81 -9.02
N ASP A 22 -8.37 6.24 -9.73
CA ASP A 22 -8.15 7.63 -10.14
C ASP A 22 -7.69 8.54 -8.99
N GLU A 23 -6.84 9.52 -9.29
CA GLU A 23 -6.22 10.41 -8.29
C GLU A 23 -7.25 11.36 -7.64
N GLU A 24 -8.27 11.75 -8.40
CA GLU A 24 -9.31 12.68 -7.96
C GLU A 24 -10.46 11.98 -7.21
N SER A 25 -10.44 10.65 -7.09
CA SER A 25 -11.53 9.90 -6.49
C SER A 25 -11.39 9.76 -4.98
N GLU A 26 -12.53 9.64 -4.31
CA GLU A 26 -12.56 9.28 -2.89
C GLU A 26 -12.17 7.82 -2.65
N TRP A 27 -11.67 7.54 -1.45
CA TRP A 27 -11.42 6.18 -0.98
C TRP A 27 -12.72 5.40 -0.88
N GLN A 28 -12.75 4.26 -1.53
CA GLN A 28 -13.84 3.29 -1.50
C GLN A 28 -13.57 2.22 -0.45
N THR A 29 -14.66 1.64 0.06
CA THR A 29 -14.62 0.57 1.04
C THR A 29 -15.51 -0.58 0.58
N ALA A 30 -14.99 -1.79 0.61
CA ALA A 30 -15.73 -3.01 0.26
C ALA A 30 -15.55 -4.10 1.34
N SER A 31 -16.53 -5.02 1.41
CA SER A 31 -16.42 -6.26 2.18
C SER A 31 -15.32 -7.18 1.62
N LEU A 32 -14.67 -7.97 2.47
CA LEU A 32 -13.69 -8.98 2.08
C LEU A 32 -14.24 -10.01 1.09
N GLU A 33 -15.54 -10.31 1.15
CA GLU A 33 -16.21 -11.24 0.22
C GLU A 33 -16.14 -10.76 -1.24
N ASN A 34 -16.00 -9.45 -1.44
CA ASN A 34 -15.91 -8.84 -2.76
C ASN A 34 -14.46 -8.75 -3.28
N PHE A 35 -13.49 -9.39 -2.62
CA PHE A 35 -12.07 -9.26 -2.97
C PHE A 35 -11.78 -9.51 -4.44
N SER A 36 -12.24 -10.63 -5.01
CA SER A 36 -11.98 -10.95 -6.42
C SER A 36 -12.51 -9.86 -7.36
N LYS A 37 -13.75 -9.39 -7.13
CA LYS A 37 -14.38 -8.34 -7.93
C LYS A 37 -13.66 -6.99 -7.81
N VAL A 38 -13.28 -6.61 -6.58
CA VAL A 38 -12.52 -5.38 -6.33
C VAL A 38 -11.18 -5.46 -7.05
N MET A 39 -10.48 -6.60 -6.97
CA MET A 39 -9.19 -6.73 -7.61
C MET A 39 -9.26 -6.76 -9.13
N GLU A 40 -10.27 -7.40 -9.71
CA GLU A 40 -10.53 -7.33 -11.15
C GLU A 40 -10.76 -5.89 -11.61
N THR A 41 -11.54 -5.13 -10.85
CA THR A 41 -11.80 -3.71 -11.14
C THR A 41 -10.51 -2.89 -11.06
N ILE A 42 -9.76 -3.00 -9.97
CA ILE A 42 -8.49 -2.28 -9.79
C ILE A 42 -7.50 -2.61 -10.90
N LYS A 43 -7.32 -3.90 -11.23
CA LYS A 43 -6.42 -4.34 -12.31
C LYS A 43 -6.86 -3.80 -13.67
N SER A 44 -8.16 -3.86 -13.96
CA SER A 44 -8.72 -3.32 -15.20
C SER A 44 -8.47 -1.83 -15.35
N GLU A 45 -8.68 -1.05 -14.29
CA GLU A 45 -8.46 0.40 -14.32
C GLU A 45 -6.96 0.77 -14.37
N TYR A 46 -6.11 0.00 -13.69
CA TYR A 46 -4.65 0.15 -13.80
C TYR A 46 -4.15 -0.12 -15.23
N LEU A 47 -4.69 -1.12 -15.92
CA LEU A 47 -4.38 -1.39 -17.34
C LEU A 47 -4.82 -0.25 -18.27
N LYS A 48 -5.82 0.54 -17.86
CA LYS A 48 -6.22 1.80 -18.53
C LYS A 48 -5.34 2.98 -18.15
N ARG A 49 -4.21 2.75 -17.48
CA ARG A 49 -3.25 3.76 -17.00
C ARG A 49 -3.82 4.71 -15.95
N LYS A 50 -4.85 4.30 -15.22
CA LYS A 50 -5.30 5.06 -14.04
C LYS A 50 -4.40 4.76 -12.86
N ILE A 51 -4.21 5.79 -12.02
CA ILE A 51 -3.62 5.62 -10.71
C ILE A 51 -4.62 4.83 -9.85
N VAL A 52 -4.14 3.79 -9.17
CA VAL A 52 -4.96 3.02 -8.23
C VAL A 52 -4.24 2.93 -6.90
N ALA A 53 -4.98 2.98 -5.80
CA ALA A 53 -4.43 2.79 -4.47
C ALA A 53 -5.17 1.69 -3.71
N ILE A 54 -4.47 0.98 -2.85
CA ILE A 54 -5.05 -0.05 -1.97
C ILE A 54 -4.28 -0.08 -0.66
N ASN A 55 -5.02 -0.20 0.45
CA ASN A 55 -4.41 -0.42 1.76
C ASN A 55 -4.09 -1.89 1.95
N PHE A 56 -2.89 -2.14 2.47
CA PHE A 56 -2.48 -3.45 2.95
C PHE A 56 -2.03 -3.35 4.40
N LEU A 57 -2.25 -4.43 5.16
CA LEU A 57 -1.68 -4.67 6.47
C LEU A 57 -0.57 -5.71 6.36
N TYR A 58 0.64 -5.38 6.82
CA TYR A 58 1.69 -6.36 7.01
C TYR A 58 1.45 -7.15 8.29
N LYS A 59 1.38 -8.49 8.16
CA LYS A 59 1.11 -9.42 9.28
C LYS A 59 -0.10 -9.03 10.14
N ASP A 60 -1.14 -8.48 9.50
CA ASP A 60 -2.38 -8.00 10.13
C ASP A 60 -2.19 -6.93 11.24
N LYS A 61 -1.03 -6.26 11.28
CA LYS A 61 -0.68 -5.32 12.36
C LYS A 61 -0.39 -3.91 11.88
N THR A 62 0.36 -3.79 10.79
CA THR A 62 0.92 -2.50 10.38
C THR A 62 0.44 -2.15 8.99
N GLY A 63 -0.32 -1.06 8.89
CA GLY A 63 -0.89 -0.63 7.62
C GLY A 63 0.04 0.23 6.78
N ALA A 64 -0.10 0.12 5.47
CA ALA A 64 0.43 1.06 4.51
C ALA A 64 -0.50 1.18 3.29
N GLY A 65 -0.57 2.38 2.73
CA GLY A 65 -1.28 2.64 1.48
C GLY A 65 -0.33 2.49 0.30
N PHE A 66 -0.61 1.58 -0.62
CA PHE A 66 0.17 1.40 -1.84
C PHE A 66 -0.52 2.10 -3.00
N VAL A 67 0.17 3.04 -3.63
CA VAL A 67 -0.31 3.79 -4.79
C VAL A 67 0.45 3.32 -6.02
N PHE A 68 -0.24 2.69 -6.95
CA PHE A 68 0.30 2.19 -8.21
C PHE A 68 0.10 3.26 -9.28
N ILE A 69 1.18 3.92 -9.67
CA ILE A 69 1.14 5.07 -10.58
C ILE A 69 1.25 4.59 -12.04
N ASN A 70 2.21 3.70 -12.30
CA ASN A 70 2.43 3.04 -13.60
C ASN A 70 3.26 1.77 -13.40
N GLU A 71 3.68 1.12 -14.48
CA GLU A 71 4.45 -0.13 -14.44
C GLU A 71 5.82 0.00 -13.76
N ASN A 72 6.36 1.22 -13.67
CA ASN A 72 7.69 1.50 -13.15
C ASN A 72 7.68 2.22 -11.80
N ASN A 73 6.53 2.74 -11.37
CA ASN A 73 6.44 3.61 -10.19
C ASN A 73 5.30 3.17 -9.28
N ILE A 74 5.68 2.89 -8.03
CA ILE A 74 4.77 2.64 -6.91
C ILE A 74 5.19 3.58 -5.79
N ALA A 75 4.24 4.28 -5.19
CA ALA A 75 4.46 5.04 -3.98
C ALA A 75 3.89 4.28 -2.78
N LEU A 76 4.59 4.38 -1.65
CA LEU A 76 4.15 3.85 -0.37
C LEU A 76 3.83 5.01 0.57
N ASN A 77 2.59 5.08 1.04
CA ASN A 77 2.14 6.05 2.01
C ASN A 77 2.08 5.42 3.40
N LEU A 78 2.81 6.02 4.35
CA LEU A 78 2.91 5.59 5.73
C LEU A 78 2.28 6.63 6.64
N ASN A 79 1.24 6.23 7.38
CA ASN A 79 0.64 7.10 8.39
C ASN A 79 1.14 6.70 9.78
N ILE A 80 1.95 7.57 10.39
CA ILE A 80 2.53 7.34 11.71
C ILE A 80 1.92 8.31 12.72
N ASN A 81 1.18 7.75 13.67
CA ASN A 81 0.70 8.50 14.82
C ASN A 81 1.85 8.77 15.80
N ARG A 82 2.44 9.97 15.75
CA ARG A 82 3.54 10.34 16.67
C ARG A 82 3.11 10.44 18.13
N LYS A 83 1.81 10.50 18.48
CA LYS A 83 1.37 10.55 19.89
C LYS A 83 1.62 9.24 20.64
N THR A 84 1.68 8.11 19.95
CA THR A 84 2.01 6.80 20.54
C THR A 84 3.52 6.54 20.61
N ILE A 85 4.32 7.32 19.88
CA ILE A 85 5.77 7.31 19.93
C ILE A 85 6.16 8.23 21.08
N LYS A 86 6.89 7.75 22.10
CA LYS A 86 7.28 8.52 23.29
C LYS A 86 8.19 9.73 22.95
N ASN A 87 7.63 10.81 22.40
CA ASN A 87 8.30 12.08 22.08
C ASN A 87 9.69 11.90 21.42
N GLY A 88 9.83 10.90 20.56
CA GLY A 88 11.05 10.67 19.79
C GLY A 88 11.23 11.75 18.73
N ILE A 89 12.47 12.25 18.60
CA ILE A 89 12.82 13.20 17.54
C ILE A 89 12.78 12.52 16.17
N ASN A 90 13.14 11.23 16.13
CA ASN A 90 13.22 10.43 14.91
C ASN A 90 12.11 9.38 14.86
N THR A 91 11.63 9.10 13.64
CA THR A 91 10.79 7.94 13.34
C THR A 91 11.65 6.93 12.59
N ASP A 92 11.70 5.70 13.09
CA ASP A 92 12.38 4.61 12.41
C ASP A 92 11.42 3.92 11.43
N PHE A 93 11.79 3.90 10.15
CA PHE A 93 11.03 3.27 9.07
C PHE A 93 11.71 1.99 8.55
N SER A 94 12.83 1.57 9.15
CA SER A 94 13.57 0.36 8.76
C SER A 94 12.67 -0.87 8.64
N PHE A 95 11.73 -1.02 9.57
CA PHE A 95 10.71 -2.08 9.52
C PHE A 95 9.95 -2.13 8.18
N TYR A 96 9.55 -0.98 7.62
CA TYR A 96 8.82 -0.97 6.35
C TYR A 96 9.73 -1.32 5.18
N ILE A 97 11.02 -0.96 5.26
CA ILE A 97 12.02 -1.37 4.26
C ILE A 97 12.20 -2.89 4.31
N GLU A 98 12.42 -3.46 5.50
CA GLU A 98 12.54 -4.92 5.69
C GLU A 98 11.27 -5.67 5.24
N ALA A 99 10.08 -5.12 5.54
CA ALA A 99 8.81 -5.69 5.11
C ALA A 99 8.62 -5.67 3.57
N LEU A 100 9.34 -4.79 2.87
CA LEU A 100 9.35 -4.69 1.43
C LEU A 100 10.48 -5.49 0.77
N ASP A 101 11.54 -5.88 1.49
CA ASP A 101 12.68 -6.61 0.92
C ASP A 101 12.25 -7.92 0.22
N ASN A 102 11.22 -8.60 0.76
CA ASN A 102 10.67 -9.81 0.15
C ASN A 102 9.86 -9.55 -1.14
N ILE A 103 9.57 -8.28 -1.45
CA ILE A 103 8.77 -7.85 -2.61
C ILE A 103 9.69 -7.21 -3.67
N ILE A 104 10.68 -6.46 -3.21
CA ILE A 104 11.65 -5.71 -4.02
C ILE A 104 12.76 -6.68 -4.43
N THR A 105 12.68 -7.19 -5.67
CA THR A 105 13.74 -8.03 -6.24
C THR A 105 14.96 -7.19 -6.64
N ASN A 106 16.14 -7.80 -6.74
CA ASN A 106 17.47 -7.18 -6.96
C ASN A 106 17.60 -6.12 -8.07
N ASP A 107 16.59 -5.96 -8.93
CA ASP A 107 16.55 -4.96 -10.01
C ASP A 107 15.87 -3.64 -9.59
N CYS A 108 15.49 -3.50 -8.33
CA CYS A 108 14.81 -2.33 -7.78
C CYS A 108 15.69 -1.59 -6.78
N TYR A 109 15.62 -0.25 -6.78
CA TYR A 109 16.28 0.59 -5.79
C TYR A 109 15.24 1.44 -5.05
N ILE A 110 15.36 1.57 -3.73
CA ILE A 110 14.48 2.41 -2.92
C ILE A 110 15.04 3.84 -2.90
N LYS A 111 14.22 4.82 -3.28
CA LYS A 111 14.52 6.25 -3.06
C LYS A 111 13.56 6.79 -2.02
N CYS A 112 14.11 7.29 -0.91
CA CYS A 112 13.35 7.97 0.14
C CYS A 112 13.38 9.47 -0.11
N PHE A 113 12.22 10.12 -0.08
CA PHE A 113 12.10 11.57 -0.17
C PHE A 113 11.30 12.05 1.05
N GLU A 114 11.78 13.11 1.69
CA GLU A 114 11.03 13.83 2.72
C GLU A 114 10.28 14.97 2.04
N THR A 115 8.96 14.99 2.18
CA THR A 115 8.12 16.08 1.70
C THR A 115 7.85 17.05 2.86
N PRO A 116 7.99 18.38 2.66
CA PRO A 116 7.79 19.41 3.69
C PRO A 116 6.42 19.40 4.36
#